data_AF-A0A7W0QNW6-F1
#
_entry.id   AF-A0A7W0QNW6-F1
#
_cell.length_a   1.000
_cell.length_b   1.000
_cell.length_c   1.000
_cell.angle_alpha   90.00
_cell.angle_beta   90.00
_cell.angle_gamma   90.00
#
_symmetry.space_group_name_H-M   'P 1'
#
loop_
_entity.id
_entity.type
_entity.pdbx_description
1 polymer ?
#
loop_
_entity_poly.entity_id
_entity_poly.type
_entity_poly.pdbx_seq_one_letter_code
_entity_poly.pdbx_strand_id
1 'polypeptide(L)'
;MRHVVTNIVGGAAAGLFVEAHAVELHAGDLLLLCSDGLTEMVSNDAIAATLSAVSNPEAACRQLLEAANQAGGRDNITIVVARFNPVEEVSTPADPTRLDMK
;
A
#
# COMPACT_ATOMS: atom_id res chain seq x y z
N MET A 1 11.13 3.40 -26.98
CA MET A 1 10.29 4.10 -25.98
C MET A 1 9.58 3.02 -25.18
N ARG A 2 9.83 2.94 -23.86
CA ARG A 2 9.28 1.85 -23.04
C ARG A 2 7.93 2.22 -22.42
N HIS A 3 7.79 3.45 -21.91
CA HIS A 3 6.52 4.00 -21.40
C HIS A 3 6.37 5.49 -21.78
N VAL A 4 5.13 5.93 -22.02
CA VAL A 4 4.77 7.34 -22.26
C VAL A 4 3.66 7.71 -21.27
N VAL A 5 3.94 8.65 -20.37
CA VAL A 5 2.96 9.13 -19.37
C VAL A 5 2.03 10.15 -20.02
N THR A 6 0.72 9.91 -19.92
CA THR A 6 -0.32 10.73 -20.58
C THR A 6 -1.05 11.68 -19.63
N ASN A 7 -0.91 11.50 -18.32
CA ASN A 7 -1.55 12.30 -17.28
C ASN A 7 -0.52 12.64 -16.20
N ILE A 8 -0.19 13.92 -16.04
CA ILE A 8 0.92 14.38 -15.22
C ILE A 8 0.61 15.73 -14.56
N VAL A 9 0.95 15.85 -13.28
CA VAL A 9 0.86 17.13 -12.56
C VAL A 9 1.97 18.06 -13.02
N GLY A 10 1.61 19.29 -13.40
CA GLY A 10 2.58 20.28 -13.90
C GLY A 10 2.96 20.12 -15.37
N GLY A 11 2.28 19.24 -16.12
CA GLY A 11 2.45 19.11 -17.57
C GLY A 11 1.91 20.31 -18.36
N ALA A 12 2.30 20.39 -19.63
CA ALA A 12 1.85 21.45 -20.54
C ALA A 12 0.37 21.29 -20.98
N ALA A 13 -0.23 20.11 -20.77
CA ALA A 13 -1.63 19.86 -21.10
C ALA A 13 -2.55 20.52 -20.06
N ALA A 14 -3.65 21.11 -20.53
CA ALA A 14 -4.66 21.67 -19.66
C ALA A 14 -5.57 20.57 -19.11
N GLY A 15 -5.60 20.42 -17.78
CA GLY A 15 -6.46 19.47 -17.07
C GLY A 15 -5.69 18.29 -16.46
N LEU A 16 -6.17 17.83 -15.29
CA LEU A 16 -5.67 16.65 -14.59
C LEU A 16 -6.85 15.70 -14.39
N PHE A 17 -6.69 14.45 -14.83
CA PHE A 17 -7.68 13.40 -14.57
C PHE A 17 -7.25 12.66 -13.30
N VAL A 18 -8.01 12.82 -12.21
CA VAL A 18 -7.72 12.10 -10.96
C VAL A 18 -8.57 10.84 -10.90
N GLU A 19 -7.92 9.70 -10.78
CA GLU A 19 -8.58 8.42 -10.51
C GLU A 19 -8.61 8.18 -9.00
N ALA A 20 -9.81 7.88 -8.47
CA ALA A 20 -10.03 7.56 -7.08
C ALA A 20 -10.70 6.20 -6.99
N HIS A 21 -10.12 5.31 -6.19
CA HIS A 21 -10.65 3.98 -5.93
C HIS A 21 -10.88 3.80 -4.43
N ALA A 22 -11.98 3.12 -4.09
CA ALA A 22 -12.28 2.69 -2.73
C ALA A 22 -12.21 1.17 -2.68
N VAL A 23 -11.54 0.65 -1.66
CA VAL A 23 -11.43 -0.77 -1.37
C VAL A 23 -11.76 -1.00 0.10
N GLU A 24 -12.51 -2.05 0.39
CA GLU A 24 -12.76 -2.48 1.76
C GLU A 24 -11.55 -3.28 2.27
N LEU A 25 -11.11 -2.97 3.50
CA LEU A 25 -9.95 -3.59 4.12
C LEU A 25 -10.36 -4.46 5.29
N HIS A 26 -9.75 -5.64 5.39
CA HIS A 26 -9.90 -6.57 6.50
C HIS A 26 -8.65 -6.58 7.36
N ALA A 27 -8.83 -6.96 8.63
CA ALA A 27 -7.72 -7.07 9.57
C ALA A 27 -6.59 -7.95 9.02
N GLY A 28 -5.38 -7.41 9.01
CA GLY A 28 -4.19 -8.08 8.50
C GLY A 28 -3.86 -7.79 7.04
N ASP A 29 -4.77 -7.15 6.29
CA ASP A 29 -4.53 -6.79 4.88
C ASP A 29 -3.28 -5.92 4.73
N LEU A 30 -2.59 -6.13 3.61
CA LEU A 30 -1.39 -5.39 3.24
C LEU A 30 -1.66 -4.56 1.99
N LEU A 31 -1.34 -3.27 2.09
CA LEU A 31 -1.33 -2.34 0.97
C LEU A 31 0.11 -2.09 0.55
N LEU A 32 0.36 -2.23 -0.75
CA LEU A 32 1.60 -1.82 -1.40
C LEU A 32 1.31 -0.63 -2.32
N LEU A 33 2.03 0.46 -2.12
CA LEU A 33 2.15 1.54 -3.09
C LEU A 33 3.62 1.61 -3.54
N CYS A 34 3.86 1.61 -4.85
CA CYS A 34 5.21 1.63 -5.39
C CYS A 34 5.30 2.41 -6.70
N SER A 35 6.52 2.83 -7.06
CA SER A 35 6.82 3.31 -8.41
C SER A 35 7.02 2.14 -9.38
N ASP A 36 6.94 2.44 -10.69
CA ASP A 36 7.26 1.52 -11.77
C ASP A 36 8.66 0.91 -11.67
N GLY A 37 9.62 1.65 -11.10
CA GLY A 37 10.97 1.15 -10.79
C GLY A 37 11.00 -0.16 -10.00
N LEU A 38 10.00 -0.46 -9.16
CA LEU A 38 9.87 -1.79 -8.53
C LEU A 38 9.34 -2.83 -9.53
N THR A 39 8.18 -2.57 -10.13
CA THR A 39 7.45 -3.55 -10.95
C THR A 39 8.12 -3.86 -12.28
N GLU A 40 9.02 -3.00 -12.78
CA GLU A 40 9.86 -3.31 -13.94
C GLU A 40 10.96 -4.33 -13.63
N MET A 41 11.37 -4.42 -12.36
CA MET A 41 12.50 -5.24 -11.89
C MET A 41 12.05 -6.52 -11.19
N VAL A 42 10.91 -6.47 -10.49
CA VAL A 42 10.38 -7.57 -9.67
C VAL A 42 8.95 -7.88 -10.12
N SER A 43 8.66 -9.16 -10.37
CA SER A 43 7.32 -9.59 -10.81
C SER A 43 6.28 -9.48 -9.69
N ASN A 44 5.01 -9.30 -10.06
CA ASN A 44 3.90 -9.27 -9.10
C ASN A 44 3.85 -10.52 -8.21
N ASP A 45 4.16 -11.71 -8.75
CA ASP A 45 4.19 -12.96 -7.99
C ASP A 45 5.30 -12.95 -6.93
N ALA A 46 6.49 -12.45 -7.27
CA ALA A 46 7.61 -12.33 -6.34
C ALA A 46 7.33 -11.25 -5.26
N ILE A 47 6.67 -10.16 -5.65
CA ILE A 47 6.20 -9.13 -4.72
C ILE A 47 5.21 -9.75 -3.73
N ALA A 48 4.18 -10.44 -4.22
CA ALA A 48 3.16 -11.07 -3.38
C ALA A 48 3.77 -12.13 -2.44
N ALA A 49 4.70 -12.94 -2.94
CA ALA A 49 5.43 -13.92 -2.12
C ALA A 49 6.23 -13.25 -1.00
N THR A 50 6.93 -12.14 -1.30
CA THR A 50 7.71 -11.39 -0.30
C THR A 50 6.81 -10.77 0.77
N LEU A 51 5.71 -10.12 0.35
CA LEU A 51 4.74 -9.51 1.28
C LEU A 51 4.04 -10.55 2.16
N SER A 52 3.80 -11.76 1.64
CA SER A 52 3.17 -12.86 2.39
C SER A 52 4.13 -13.51 3.39
N ALA A 53 5.43 -13.55 3.08
CA ALA A 53 6.43 -14.20 3.92
C ALA A 53 6.90 -13.32 5.09
N VAL A 54 6.86 -11.99 4.94
CA VAL A 54 7.44 -11.04 5.90
C VAL A 54 6.34 -10.32 6.68
N SER A 55 6.27 -10.57 7.99
CA SER A 55 5.27 -9.95 8.86
C SER A 55 5.54 -8.46 9.13
N ASN A 56 6.80 -8.03 9.13
CA ASN A 56 7.19 -6.64 9.36
C ASN A 56 7.21 -5.84 8.03
N PRO A 57 6.37 -4.80 7.86
CA PRO A 57 6.34 -3.96 6.66
C PRO A 57 7.70 -3.37 6.26
N GLU A 58 8.51 -2.94 7.23
CA GLU A 58 9.81 -2.32 6.96
C GLU A 58 10.79 -3.34 6.35
N ALA A 59 10.79 -4.56 6.90
CA ALA A 59 11.62 -5.64 6.38
C ALA A 59 11.17 -6.05 4.97
N ALA A 60 9.85 -6.08 4.72
CA ALA A 60 9.31 -6.35 3.39
C ALA A 60 9.76 -5.29 2.37
N CYS A 61 9.67 -3.99 2.71
CA CYS A 61 10.19 -2.91 1.88
C CYS A 61 11.67 -3.11 1.54
N ARG A 62 12.50 -3.45 2.53
CA ARG A 62 13.94 -3.66 2.34
C ARG A 62 14.22 -4.82 1.40
N GLN A 63 13.54 -5.94 1.58
CA GLN A 63 13.72 -7.12 0.75
C GLN A 63 13.28 -6.87 -0.71
N LEU A 64 12.17 -6.15 -0.91
CA LEU A 64 11.72 -5.74 -2.25
C LEU A 64 12.72 -4.78 -2.92
N LEU A 65 13.25 -3.82 -2.15
CA LEU A 65 14.26 -2.87 -2.64
C LEU A 65 15.55 -3.59 -3.05
N GLU A 66 16.02 -4.53 -2.24
CA GLU A 66 17.20 -5.35 -2.54
C GLU A 66 16.96 -6.21 -3.79
N ALA A 67 15.81 -6.85 -3.92
CA ALA A 67 15.46 -7.65 -5.09
C ALA A 67 15.46 -6.80 -6.37
N ALA A 68 14.86 -5.60 -6.33
CA ALA A 68 14.83 -4.68 -7.47
C ALA A 68 16.24 -4.18 -7.86
N ASN A 69 17.07 -3.86 -6.87
CA ASN A 69 18.46 -3.46 -7.11
C ASN A 69 19.30 -4.59 -7.70
N GLN A 70 19.13 -5.83 -7.22
CA GLN A 70 19.82 -7.01 -7.74
C GLN A 70 19.41 -7.35 -9.17
N ALA A 71 18.15 -7.08 -9.55
CA ALA A 71 17.65 -7.22 -10.91
C ALA A 71 18.14 -6.11 -11.87
N GLY A 72 18.82 -5.09 -11.36
CA GLY A 72 19.54 -4.09 -12.15
C GLY A 72 19.37 -2.65 -11.70
N GLY A 73 18.38 -2.34 -10.84
CA GLY A 73 18.23 -1.01 -10.21
C GLY A 73 18.24 0.16 -11.21
N ARG A 74 17.50 0.02 -12.31
CA ARG A 74 17.63 0.91 -13.48
C ARG A 74 16.91 2.26 -13.36
N ASP A 75 16.07 2.41 -12.36
CA ASP A 75 15.30 3.62 -12.09
C ASP A 75 15.17 3.85 -10.57
N ASN A 76 14.61 4.99 -10.20
CA ASN A 76 14.29 5.33 -8.83
C ASN A 76 13.18 4.41 -8.30
N ILE A 77 13.46 3.73 -7.20
CA ILE A 77 12.55 2.80 -6.56
C ILE A 77 11.95 3.47 -5.32
N THR A 78 10.63 3.60 -5.30
CA THR A 78 9.87 4.03 -4.11
C THR A 78 8.90 2.92 -3.71
N ILE A 79 8.87 2.58 -2.43
CA ILE A 79 8.04 1.50 -1.88
C ILE A 79 7.44 1.96 -0.56
N VAL A 80 6.13 1.79 -0.42
CA VAL A 80 5.38 2.00 0.82
C VAL A 80 4.54 0.75 1.07
N VAL A 81 4.74 0.12 2.23
CA VAL A 81 3.93 -1.02 2.70
C VAL A 81 3.21 -0.61 3.97
N ALA A 82 1.90 -0.79 3.99
CA ALA A 82 1.05 -0.53 5.14
C ALA A 82 0.24 -1.78 5.50
N ARG A 83 0.20 -2.13 6.79
CA ARG A 83 -0.66 -3.20 7.31
C ARG A 83 -1.89 -2.58 7.96
N PHE A 84 -3.06 -3.01 7.53
CA PHE A 84 -4.30 -2.59 8.15
C PHE A 84 -4.59 -3.44 9.38
N ASN A 85 -4.56 -2.80 10.54
CA ASN A 85 -5.07 -3.36 11.78
C ASN A 85 -6.23 -2.48 12.23
N PRO A 86 -7.48 -2.98 12.23
CA PRO A 86 -8.60 -2.21 12.76
C PRO A 86 -8.32 -1.91 14.24
N VAL A 87 -8.59 -0.67 14.65
CA VAL A 87 -8.59 -0.34 16.06
C VAL A 87 -9.85 -1.01 16.63
N GLU A 88 -9.68 -1.92 17.58
CA GLU A 88 -10.85 -2.44 18.30
C GLU A 88 -11.61 -1.25 18.90
N GLU A 89 -12.91 -1.18 18.63
CA GLU A 89 -13.76 -0.21 19.32
C GLU A 89 -13.59 -0.44 20.82
N VAL A 90 -13.06 0.57 21.51
CA VAL A 90 -13.04 0.58 22.97
C VAL A 90 -14.50 0.50 23.40
N SER A 91 -14.91 -0.69 23.87
CA SER A 91 -16.21 -0.86 24.52
C SER A 91 -16.33 0.20 25.60
N THR A 92 -17.19 1.19 25.37
CA THR A 92 -17.51 2.18 26.39
C THR A 92 -18.17 1.39 27.52
N PRO A 93 -17.73 1.51 28.80
CA PRO A 93 -18.38 0.80 29.88
C PRO A 93 -19.87 1.18 29.87
N ALA A 94 -20.73 0.16 29.87
CA ALA A 94 -22.18 0.32 29.84
C ALA A 94 -22.60 1.34 30.91
N ASP A 95 -23.32 2.36 30.47
CA ASP A 95 -23.90 3.38 31.35
C ASP A 95 -24.74 2.69 32.45
N PRO A 96 -24.33 2.77 33.74
CA PRO A 96 -25.03 2.09 34.82
C PRO A 96 -26.37 2.75 35.18
N THR A 97 -26.79 3.83 34.49
CA THR A 97 -28.00 4.59 34.86
C THR A 97 -29.29 4.20 34.16
N ARG A 98 -29.31 3.12 33.35
CA ARG A 98 -30.56 2.56 32.82
C ARG A 98 -31.25 1.70 33.90
N LEU A 99 -31.71 2.35 34.97
CA LEU A 99 -32.62 1.79 35.95
C LEU A 99 -34.02 1.74 35.34
N ASP A 100 -34.56 0.53 35.25
CA ASP A 100 -35.89 0.21 34.78
C ASP A 100 -36.95 0.93 35.63
N MET A 101 -37.63 1.93 35.07
CA MET A 101 -38.91 2.39 35.61
C MET A 101 -40.02 1.71 34.81
N LYS A 102 -40.62 0.70 35.46
CA LYS A 102 -42.00 0.25 35.20
C LYS A 102 -42.99 1.40 35.36
#